data_AF-A0A0F6W9L0-F1
#
_entry.id   AF-A0A0F6W9L0-F1
#
_cell.length_a   1.000
_cell.length_b   1.000
_cell.length_c   1.000
_cell.angle_alpha   90.00
_cell.angle_beta   90.00
_cell.angle_gamma   90.00
#
_symmetry.space_group_name_H-M   'P 1'
#
loop_
_entity.id
_entity.type
_entity.pdbx_description
1 polymer ?
#
loop_
_entity_poly.entity_id
_entity_poly.type
_entity_poly.pdbx_seq_one_letter_code
_entity_poly.pdbx_strand_id
1 'polypeptide(L)'
;MTTSSHRTRTSFALFVWVSLAVAACGDGDGEASACPGPACTCTGAGTDCACAEGARCATECAGSCNLDCGATGDCDYTCEESCNVDCPAGSSCLVSTAESSSVSCVDASCEVAVGASSNVTCSSGASCAVSCTGACNVDCRGAETCTLRCAGDAAPRAVSATDQCS
;
A
#
# COMPACT_ATOMS: atom_id res chain seq x y z
N MET A 1 3.59 -60.90 -34.17
CA MET A 1 4.93 -61.40 -34.55
C MET A 1 5.82 -60.17 -34.55
N THR A 2 6.82 -59.95 -33.70
CA THR A 2 7.71 -60.86 -32.98
C THR A 2 8.30 -60.09 -31.79
N THR A 3 8.51 -60.84 -30.72
CA THR A 3 9.10 -60.54 -29.41
C THR A 3 10.56 -60.08 -29.49
N SER A 4 10.97 -59.15 -28.60
CA SER A 4 12.32 -59.07 -28.00
C SER A 4 12.28 -57.97 -26.91
N SER A 5 12.12 -58.21 -25.61
CA SER A 5 12.96 -58.94 -24.65
C SER A 5 14.44 -58.53 -24.69
N HIS A 6 14.80 -57.55 -23.86
CA HIS A 6 16.11 -57.54 -23.23
C HIS A 6 16.00 -57.31 -21.74
N ARG A 7 16.72 -58.19 -21.06
CA ARG A 7 16.69 -58.55 -19.65
C ARG A 7 17.90 -57.89 -18.99
N THR A 8 17.75 -57.59 -17.70
CA THR A 8 18.83 -57.60 -16.69
C THR A 8 19.75 -56.37 -16.63
N ARG A 9 19.66 -55.59 -15.55
CA ARG A 9 20.65 -55.68 -14.45
C ARG A 9 20.25 -54.80 -13.26
N THR A 10 19.90 -55.51 -12.20
CA THR A 10 19.90 -55.10 -10.80
C THR A 10 21.24 -54.44 -10.44
N SER A 11 21.19 -53.24 -9.86
CA SER A 11 22.28 -52.71 -9.03
C SER A 11 21.65 -51.85 -7.94
N PHE A 12 21.48 -52.47 -6.78
CA PHE A 12 21.28 -51.79 -5.50
C PHE A 12 22.54 -50.98 -5.20
N ALA A 13 22.41 -49.66 -5.11
CA ALA A 13 23.44 -48.78 -4.58
C ALA A 13 22.80 -47.79 -3.61
N LEU A 14 22.92 -48.14 -2.33
CA LEU A 14 23.13 -47.29 -1.17
C LEU A 14 22.39 -45.93 -1.14
N PHE A 15 21.37 -45.92 -0.28
CA PHE A 15 20.90 -44.78 0.49
C PHE A 15 22.08 -43.93 1.00
N VAL A 16 22.20 -42.73 0.46
CA VAL A 16 22.86 -41.61 1.13
C VAL A 16 21.79 -40.54 1.29
N TRP A 17 21.19 -40.53 2.48
CA TRP A 17 20.37 -39.42 2.97
C TRP A 17 21.31 -38.24 3.24
N VAL A 18 21.56 -37.43 2.20
CA VAL A 18 21.97 -36.04 2.41
C VAL A 18 20.71 -35.30 2.83
N SER A 19 20.60 -35.07 4.14
CA SER A 19 19.69 -34.10 4.73
C SER A 19 20.15 -32.71 4.27
N LEU A 20 19.84 -32.37 3.02
CA LEU A 20 19.90 -31.01 2.55
C LEU A 20 18.80 -30.29 3.30
N ALA A 21 19.19 -29.50 4.30
CA ALA A 21 18.31 -28.53 4.92
C ALA A 21 17.93 -27.51 3.83
N VAL A 22 16.90 -27.86 3.06
CA VAL A 22 16.10 -26.88 2.35
C VAL A 22 15.58 -25.98 3.46
N ALA A 23 16.10 -24.76 3.51
CA ALA A 23 15.47 -23.70 4.26
C ALA A 23 14.02 -23.68 3.77
N ALA A 24 13.12 -24.18 4.61
CA ALA A 24 11.70 -24.10 4.39
C ALA A 24 11.36 -22.61 4.29
N CYS A 25 11.17 -22.10 3.07
CA CYS A 25 10.20 -21.04 2.88
C CYS A 25 8.89 -21.62 3.41
N GLY A 26 8.40 -21.06 4.51
CA GLY A 26 7.13 -21.49 5.08
C GLY A 26 6.03 -21.27 4.06
N ASP A 27 5.45 -22.37 3.57
CA ASP A 27 4.09 -22.42 3.04
C ASP A 27 3.13 -22.13 4.21
N GLY A 28 3.03 -20.86 4.58
CA GLY A 28 1.95 -20.36 5.41
C GLY A 28 0.88 -19.81 4.48
N ASP A 29 -0.34 -20.33 4.58
CA ASP A 29 -1.56 -19.61 4.26
C ASP A 29 -1.60 -18.36 5.16
N GLY A 30 -0.86 -17.32 4.80
CA GLY A 30 -0.57 -16.16 5.65
C GLY A 30 -0.94 -14.89 4.90
N GLU A 31 -1.96 -14.22 5.41
CA GLU A 31 -2.26 -12.78 5.30
C GLU A 31 -1.09 -12.03 4.64
N ALA A 32 -1.32 -11.41 3.49
CA ALA A 32 -0.31 -10.61 2.80
C ALA A 32 0.42 -9.76 3.85
N SER A 33 1.70 -10.07 4.09
CA SER A 33 2.48 -9.33 5.07
C SER A 33 2.50 -7.89 4.58
N ALA A 34 1.71 -7.06 5.26
CA ALA A 34 1.51 -5.64 5.03
C ALA A 34 2.82 -4.84 4.96
N CYS A 35 3.97 -5.42 5.28
CA CYS A 35 5.27 -4.75 5.26
C CYS A 35 6.32 -5.59 4.50
N PRO A 36 6.64 -5.26 3.24
CA PRO A 36 7.71 -5.89 2.47
C PRO A 36 9.06 -5.29 2.87
N GLY A 37 9.46 -5.47 4.13
CA GLY A 37 10.81 -5.13 4.57
C GLY A 37 10.92 -4.76 6.05
N PRO A 38 12.16 -4.74 6.58
CA PRO A 38 12.43 -4.43 7.98
C PRO A 38 12.16 -2.96 8.34
N ALA A 39 11.95 -2.11 7.34
CA ALA A 39 11.69 -0.68 7.51
C ALA A 39 10.22 -0.37 7.78
N CYS A 40 9.34 -1.36 7.77
CA CYS A 40 7.91 -1.20 8.00
C CYS A 40 7.52 -2.08 9.19
N THR A 41 6.86 -1.50 10.18
CA THR A 41 6.41 -2.19 11.39
C THR A 41 4.91 -2.06 11.52
N CYS A 42 4.19 -3.17 11.43
CA CYS A 42 2.77 -3.21 11.75
C CYS A 42 2.51 -3.81 13.12
N THR A 43 1.61 -3.21 13.88
CA THR A 43 1.09 -3.70 15.16
C THR A 43 -0.43 -3.90 15.06
N GLY A 44 -1.07 -4.39 16.13
CA GLY A 44 -2.53 -4.54 16.14
C GLY A 44 -3.10 -5.58 15.17
N ALA A 45 -2.33 -6.63 14.83
CA ALA A 45 -2.66 -7.59 13.77
C ALA A 45 -2.69 -6.98 12.35
N GLY A 46 -1.86 -5.95 12.10
CA GLY A 46 -1.76 -5.33 10.79
C GLY A 46 -2.56 -4.04 10.65
N THR A 47 -3.27 -3.61 11.71
CA THR A 47 -4.09 -2.40 11.71
C THR A 47 -3.28 -1.12 11.85
N ASP A 48 -2.11 -1.15 12.47
CA ASP A 48 -1.33 0.05 12.74
C ASP A 48 0.07 -0.12 12.17
N CYS A 49 0.31 0.43 10.99
CA CYS A 49 1.54 0.26 10.23
C CYS A 49 2.31 1.57 10.17
N ALA A 50 3.59 1.51 10.53
CA ALA A 50 4.51 2.64 10.47
C ALA A 50 5.69 2.32 9.57
N CYS A 51 5.98 3.21 8.63
CA CYS A 51 7.16 3.18 7.78
C CYS A 51 8.27 4.03 8.40
N ALA A 52 9.49 3.51 8.43
CA ALA A 52 10.65 4.24 8.91
C ALA A 52 10.96 5.45 8.01
N GLU A 53 11.55 6.49 8.59
CA GLU A 53 11.96 7.69 7.86
C GLU A 53 12.92 7.35 6.69
N GLY A 54 12.68 7.98 5.54
CA GLY A 54 13.47 7.77 4.31
C GLY A 54 13.38 6.37 3.71
N ALA A 55 12.53 5.49 4.25
CA ALA A 55 12.33 4.15 3.73
C ALA A 55 11.31 4.13 2.60
N ARG A 56 11.29 3.00 1.88
CA ARG A 56 10.25 2.69 0.91
C ARG A 56 9.36 1.61 1.47
N CYS A 57 8.06 1.89 1.58
CA CYS A 57 7.09 0.96 2.12
C CYS A 57 5.96 0.78 1.12
N ALA A 58 5.56 -0.47 0.90
CA ALA A 58 4.41 -0.81 0.09
C ALA A 58 3.50 -1.70 0.93
N THR A 59 2.35 -1.19 1.37
CA THR A 59 1.49 -1.88 2.35
C THR A 59 0.08 -2.02 1.84
N GLU A 60 -0.43 -3.24 1.93
CA GLU A 60 -1.84 -3.55 1.72
C GLU A 60 -2.49 -3.83 3.07
N CYS A 61 -3.56 -3.10 3.38
CA CYS A 61 -4.40 -3.30 4.54
C CYS A 61 -5.79 -3.76 4.09
N ALA A 62 -6.15 -4.99 4.46
CA ALA A 62 -7.45 -5.58 4.13
C ALA A 62 -8.61 -5.08 5.04
N GLY A 63 -8.31 -4.28 6.06
CA GLY A 63 -9.29 -3.81 7.04
C GLY A 63 -9.17 -2.32 7.33
N SER A 64 -9.61 -1.93 8.52
CA SER A 64 -9.43 -0.57 9.00
C SER A 64 -8.02 -0.38 9.59
N CYS A 65 -7.19 0.41 8.92
CA CYS A 65 -5.81 0.65 9.35
C CYS A 65 -5.45 2.12 9.56
N ASN A 66 -4.49 2.35 10.46
CA ASN A 66 -3.72 3.57 10.56
C ASN A 66 -2.35 3.36 9.91
N LEU A 67 -2.00 4.24 8.98
CA LEU A 67 -0.79 4.18 8.17
C LEU A 67 0.02 5.45 8.39
N ASP A 68 1.19 5.31 9.01
CA ASP A 68 2.13 6.41 9.26
C ASP A 68 3.32 6.27 8.29
N CYS A 69 3.42 7.19 7.34
CA CYS A 69 4.59 7.26 6.47
C CYS A 69 5.72 7.99 7.17
N GLY A 70 6.92 7.41 7.21
CA GLY A 70 8.09 8.11 7.75
C GLY A 70 8.41 9.37 6.93
N ALA A 71 8.89 10.42 7.60
CA ALA A 71 9.35 11.64 6.92
C ALA A 71 10.36 11.29 5.83
N THR A 72 10.29 11.99 4.69
CA THR A 72 11.15 11.74 3.51
C THR A 72 11.06 10.33 2.90
N GLY A 73 10.09 9.50 3.30
CA GLY A 73 9.87 8.16 2.76
C GLY A 73 9.07 8.15 1.44
N ASP A 74 9.14 7.02 0.73
CA ASP A 74 8.26 6.70 -0.40
C ASP A 74 7.25 5.64 0.05
N CYS A 75 5.99 6.01 0.22
CA CYS A 75 4.95 5.13 0.74
C CYS A 75 3.88 4.84 -0.31
N ASP A 76 3.65 3.55 -0.58
CA ASP A 76 2.59 3.05 -1.45
C ASP A 76 1.60 2.25 -0.60
N TYR A 77 0.41 2.80 -0.38
CA TYR A 77 -0.57 2.24 0.55
C TYR A 77 -1.90 1.96 -0.13
N THR A 78 -2.37 0.73 0.02
CA THR A 78 -3.72 0.33 -0.37
C THR A 78 -4.51 -0.11 0.85
N CYS A 79 -5.71 0.44 1.02
CA CYS A 79 -6.62 0.10 2.09
C CYS A 79 -8.01 -0.22 1.54
N GLU A 80 -8.55 -1.39 1.91
CA GLU A 80 -9.83 -1.89 1.42
C GLU A 80 -11.05 -1.39 2.22
N GLU A 81 -10.83 -0.82 3.42
CA GLU A 81 -11.88 -0.25 4.27
C GLU A 81 -11.59 1.21 4.66
N SER A 82 -12.01 1.62 5.86
CA SER A 82 -11.74 2.94 6.42
C SER A 82 -10.33 3.00 6.99
N CYS A 83 -9.45 3.78 6.34
CA CYS A 83 -8.10 4.00 6.82
C CYS A 83 -7.83 5.45 7.19
N ASN A 84 -6.92 5.64 8.13
CA ASN A 84 -6.28 6.92 8.41
C ASN A 84 -4.84 6.88 7.89
N VAL A 85 -4.46 7.83 7.04
CA VAL A 85 -3.13 7.87 6.42
C VAL A 85 -2.48 9.21 6.69
N ASP A 86 -1.30 9.17 7.30
CA ASP A 86 -0.49 10.33 7.63
C ASP A 86 0.79 10.37 6.78
N CYS A 87 0.92 11.43 5.98
CA CYS A 87 2.04 11.68 5.07
C CYS A 87 2.76 12.97 5.50
N PRO A 88 3.83 12.85 6.30
CA PRO A 88 4.55 13.98 6.86
C PRO A 88 5.55 14.58 5.87
N ALA A 89 6.22 15.65 6.31
CA ALA A 89 7.08 16.48 5.47
C ALA A 89 8.12 15.69 4.67
N GLY A 90 8.26 16.07 3.40
CA GLY A 90 9.19 15.50 2.44
C GLY A 90 8.85 14.09 1.96
N SER A 91 7.78 13.46 2.44
CA SER A 91 7.36 12.14 1.95
C SER A 91 6.70 12.20 0.57
N SER A 92 6.80 11.09 -0.16
CA SER A 92 6.05 10.82 -1.39
C SER A 92 5.06 9.71 -1.12
N CYS A 93 3.77 10.02 -1.10
CA CYS A 93 2.71 9.10 -0.75
C CYS A 93 1.82 8.80 -1.97
N LEU A 94 1.75 7.53 -2.36
CA LEU A 94 0.72 6.99 -3.22
C LEU A 94 -0.29 6.24 -2.34
N VAL A 95 -1.52 6.72 -2.28
CA VAL A 95 -2.52 6.23 -1.32
C VAL A 95 -3.80 5.90 -2.07
N SER A 96 -4.28 4.67 -1.91
CA SER A 96 -5.57 4.20 -2.41
C SER A 96 -6.40 3.67 -1.25
N THR A 97 -7.43 4.38 -0.85
CA THR A 97 -8.33 3.95 0.24
C THR A 97 -9.76 3.77 -0.25
N ALA A 98 -10.51 2.94 0.47
CA ALA A 98 -11.94 2.78 0.25
C ALA A 98 -12.73 3.95 0.89
N GLU A 99 -13.98 3.69 1.24
CA GLU A 99 -14.86 4.70 1.81
C GLU A 99 -14.50 5.09 3.25
N SER A 100 -15.00 6.24 3.70
CA SER A 100 -14.87 6.73 5.08
C SER A 100 -13.43 6.84 5.59
N SER A 101 -12.49 7.15 4.69
CA SER A 101 -11.07 7.25 5.00
C SER A 101 -10.63 8.70 5.22
N SER A 102 -9.56 8.88 6.00
CA SER A 102 -8.94 10.18 6.25
C SER A 102 -7.49 10.16 5.78
N VAL A 103 -7.10 11.14 4.98
CA VAL A 103 -5.73 11.27 4.47
C VAL A 103 -5.20 12.67 4.79
N SER A 104 -4.03 12.73 5.42
CA SER A 104 -3.37 13.96 5.85
C SER A 104 -2.01 14.09 5.18
N CYS A 105 -1.85 15.14 4.39
CA CYS A 105 -0.62 15.46 3.67
C CYS A 105 -0.09 16.82 4.14
N VAL A 106 1.09 16.81 4.76
CA VAL A 106 1.71 18.00 5.35
C VAL A 106 3.11 18.16 4.76
N ASP A 107 3.30 19.19 3.93
CA ASP A 107 4.59 19.44 3.25
C ASP A 107 5.12 18.20 2.48
N ALA A 108 4.19 17.44 1.88
CA ALA A 108 4.43 16.16 1.23
C ALA A 108 3.92 16.16 -0.22
N SER A 109 4.41 15.23 -1.05
CA SER A 109 3.88 14.96 -2.38
C SER A 109 2.91 13.78 -2.31
N CYS A 110 1.61 14.05 -2.49
CA CYS A 110 0.57 13.04 -2.31
C CYS A 110 -0.23 12.81 -3.58
N GLU A 111 -0.30 11.57 -4.02
CA GLU A 111 -1.27 11.07 -5.01
C GLU A 111 -2.27 10.18 -4.27
N VAL A 112 -3.51 10.67 -4.15
CA VAL A 112 -4.52 10.07 -3.27
C VAL A 112 -5.76 9.70 -4.07
N ALA A 113 -6.13 8.43 -4.05
CA ALA A 113 -7.42 7.93 -4.50
C ALA A 113 -8.26 7.53 -3.29
N VAL A 114 -9.45 8.12 -3.13
CA VAL A 114 -10.34 7.82 -2.00
C VAL A 114 -11.74 7.41 -2.45
N GLY A 115 -12.39 6.58 -1.63
CA GLY A 115 -13.79 6.23 -1.73
C GLY A 115 -14.75 7.33 -1.25
N ALA A 116 -16.03 6.98 -1.21
CA ALA A 116 -17.08 7.87 -0.72
C ALA A 116 -16.90 8.24 0.76
N SER A 117 -17.45 9.37 1.19
CA SER A 117 -17.40 9.90 2.55
C SER A 117 -15.99 10.07 3.13
N SER A 118 -14.98 10.24 2.27
CA SER A 118 -13.59 10.39 2.69
C SER A 118 -13.18 11.86 2.82
N ASN A 119 -12.16 12.09 3.64
CA ASN A 119 -11.61 13.40 3.97
C ASN A 119 -10.13 13.45 3.58
N VAL A 120 -9.74 14.41 2.73
CA VAL A 120 -8.35 14.63 2.36
C VAL A 120 -7.92 16.02 2.79
N THR A 121 -6.84 16.13 3.56
CA THR A 121 -6.28 17.39 4.03
C THR A 121 -4.89 17.58 3.46
N CYS A 122 -4.68 18.68 2.76
CA CYS A 122 -3.42 19.06 2.14
C CYS A 122 -2.99 20.43 2.64
N SER A 123 -1.86 20.50 3.33
CA SER A 123 -1.43 21.71 4.02
C SER A 123 0.09 21.90 4.03
N SER A 124 0.52 23.07 4.52
CA SER A 124 1.94 23.40 4.77
C SER A 124 2.85 23.25 3.54
N GLY A 125 2.38 23.62 2.36
CA GLY A 125 3.15 23.51 1.11
C GLY A 125 3.04 22.15 0.42
N ALA A 126 2.17 21.25 0.88
CA ALA A 126 1.97 19.96 0.21
C ALA A 126 1.55 20.12 -1.26
N SER A 127 1.95 19.16 -2.08
CA SER A 127 1.52 19.01 -3.47
C SER A 127 0.60 17.80 -3.57
N CYS A 128 -0.70 18.03 -3.82
CA CYS A 128 -1.72 17.00 -3.78
C CYS A 128 -2.41 16.78 -5.13
N ALA A 129 -2.49 15.52 -5.54
CA ALA A 129 -3.32 15.03 -6.62
C ALA A 129 -4.40 14.10 -6.06
N VAL A 130 -5.62 14.61 -5.90
CA VAL A 130 -6.72 13.90 -5.25
C VAL A 130 -7.72 13.42 -6.29
N SER A 131 -8.02 12.12 -6.27
CA SER A 131 -9.05 11.45 -7.07
C SER A 131 -10.11 10.85 -6.16
N CYS A 132 -11.32 11.39 -6.22
CA CYS A 132 -12.45 10.84 -5.47
C CYS A 132 -13.31 9.99 -6.39
N THR A 133 -13.53 8.74 -5.99
CA THR A 133 -14.43 7.80 -6.70
C THR A 133 -15.90 7.93 -6.28
N GLY A 134 -16.16 8.64 -5.17
CA GLY A 134 -17.49 9.00 -4.68
C GLY A 134 -17.51 10.39 -4.04
N ALA A 135 -18.51 10.66 -3.21
CA ALA A 135 -18.59 11.92 -2.46
C ALA A 135 -17.39 12.05 -1.51
N CYS A 136 -16.67 13.17 -1.51
CA CYS A 136 -15.49 13.35 -0.67
C CYS A 136 -15.33 14.82 -0.32
N ASN A 137 -14.63 15.12 0.77
CA ASN A 137 -14.26 16.47 1.16
C ASN A 137 -12.75 16.66 1.09
N VAL A 138 -12.30 17.71 0.42
CA VAL A 138 -10.88 18.02 0.25
C VAL A 138 -10.59 19.40 0.80
N ASP A 139 -9.68 19.50 1.76
CA ASP A 139 -9.20 20.76 2.31
C ASP A 139 -7.76 21.03 1.84
N CYS A 140 -7.61 21.90 0.85
CA CYS A 140 -6.32 22.29 0.28
C CYS A 140 -5.75 23.58 0.91
N ARG A 141 -6.26 24.05 2.05
CA ARG A 141 -5.80 25.30 2.64
C ARG A 141 -4.32 25.20 3.03
N GLY A 142 -3.50 26.00 2.35
CA GLY A 142 -2.06 26.05 2.60
C GLY A 142 -1.25 24.99 1.83
N ALA A 143 -1.87 24.21 0.94
CA ALA A 143 -1.15 23.42 -0.06
C ALA A 143 -0.44 24.34 -1.08
N GLU A 144 0.69 23.91 -1.62
CA GLU A 144 1.35 24.60 -2.74
C GLU A 144 0.57 24.35 -4.03
N THR A 145 0.28 23.07 -4.31
CA THR A 145 -0.56 22.66 -5.42
C THR A 145 -1.61 21.67 -4.91
N CYS A 146 -2.84 21.82 -5.37
CA CYS A 146 -3.90 20.87 -5.06
C CYS A 146 -4.79 20.70 -6.28
N THR A 147 -4.91 19.47 -6.75
CA THR A 147 -5.80 19.10 -7.85
C THR A 147 -6.81 18.09 -7.37
N LEU A 148 -8.05 18.25 -7.80
CA LEU A 148 -9.18 17.40 -7.46
C LEU A 148 -9.80 16.85 -8.74
N ARG A 149 -10.02 15.54 -8.79
CA ARG A 149 -10.81 14.86 -9.80
C ARG A 149 -11.95 14.12 -9.12
N CYS A 150 -13.19 14.54 -9.36
CA CYS A 150 -14.38 13.84 -8.89
C CYS A 150 -14.77 12.70 -9.84
N ALA A 151 -15.64 11.81 -9.35
CA ALA A 151 -16.23 10.76 -10.18
C ALA A 151 -16.96 11.37 -11.38
N GLY A 152 -16.56 10.98 -12.59
CA GLY A 152 -17.13 11.50 -13.84
C GLY A 152 -16.43 12.72 -14.44
N ASP A 153 -15.46 13.33 -13.74
CA ASP A 153 -14.64 14.39 -14.30
C ASP A 153 -13.70 13.83 -15.39
N ALA A 154 -13.65 14.50 -16.54
CA ALA A 154 -12.75 14.13 -17.64
C ALA A 154 -11.27 14.45 -17.33
N ALA A 155 -11.02 15.42 -16.45
CA ALA A 155 -9.68 15.85 -16.05
C ALA A 155 -9.69 16.46 -14.63
N PRO A 156 -8.55 16.42 -13.91
CA PRO A 156 -8.42 17.12 -12.63
C PRO A 156 -8.53 18.65 -12.77
N ARG A 157 -9.08 19.30 -11.76
CA ARG A 157 -9.14 20.77 -11.62
C ARG A 157 -8.29 21.25 -10.45
N ALA A 158 -7.76 22.46 -10.52
CA ALA A 158 -7.04 23.06 -9.40
C ALA A 158 -8.01 23.58 -8.32
N VAL A 159 -7.67 23.36 -7.05
CA VAL A 159 -8.42 23.81 -5.87
C VAL A 159 -7.46 24.54 -4.93
N SER A 160 -7.88 25.66 -4.35
CA SER A 160 -7.03 26.49 -3.47
C SER A 160 -7.57 26.65 -2.05
N ALA A 161 -8.72 26.04 -1.74
CA ALA A 161 -9.39 26.11 -0.46
C ALA A 161 -10.06 24.76 -0.17
N THR A 162 -11.26 24.76 0.38
CA THR A 162 -12.05 23.55 0.57
C THR A 162 -12.99 23.34 -0.60
N ASP A 163 -13.05 22.13 -1.13
CA ASP A 163 -13.98 21.72 -2.18
C ASP A 163 -14.46 20.29 -1.91
N GLN A 164 -15.58 19.90 -2.51
CA GLN A 164 -16.19 18.58 -2.29
C GLN A 164 -16.72 17.98 -3.59
N CYS A 165 -16.66 16.65 -3.68
CA CYS A 165 -17.36 15.88 -4.69
C CYS A 165 -18.72 15.42 -4.12
N SER A 166 -19.76 15.46 -4.95
CA SER A 166 -21.15 15.11 -4.57
C SER A 166 -21.73 14.04 -5.47
#